data_AF-A0A5K1GDF8-F1
#
_entry.id   AF-A0A5K1GDF8-F1
#
_cell.length_a   1.000
_cell.length_b   1.000
_cell.length_c   1.000
_cell.angle_alpha   90.00
_cell.angle_beta   90.00
_cell.angle_gamma   90.00
#
_symmetry.space_group_name_H-M   'P 1'
#
loop_
_entity.id
_entity.type
_entity.pdbx_description
1 polymer ?
#
loop_
_entity_poly.entity_id
_entity_poly.type
_entity_poly.pdbx_seq_one_letter_code
_entity_poly.pdbx_strand_id
1 'polypeptide(L)'
;MVAALTNESATSKSVYFAHCTSEMIFITHLLTEEPEKLAGPLLADTYVTLLKGRNAWYGQMLAKGELRPDMGDSIKGKGMIQ
;
A
#
# COMPACT_ATOMS: atom_id res chain seq x y z
N MET A 1 -7.91 4.51 0.42
CA MET A 1 -7.07 5.28 -0.49
C MET A 1 -6.97 4.51 -1.78
N VAL A 2 -6.20 3.42 -1.91
CA VAL A 2 -6.20 2.59 -3.13
C VAL A 2 -7.61 2.11 -3.50
N ALA A 3 -8.32 1.45 -2.59
CA ALA A 3 -9.67 0.93 -2.86
C ALA A 3 -10.70 2.03 -3.22
N ALA A 4 -10.56 3.22 -2.66
CA ALA A 4 -11.47 4.34 -2.93
C ALA A 4 -11.09 5.11 -4.20
N LEU A 5 -9.79 5.38 -4.42
CA LEU A 5 -9.26 6.00 -5.64
C LEU A 5 -9.51 5.14 -6.87
N THR A 6 -9.62 3.83 -6.68
CA THR A 6 -9.88 2.86 -7.74
C THR A 6 -11.37 2.55 -7.89
N ASN A 7 -12.25 3.17 -7.09
CA ASN A 7 -13.68 2.84 -7.02
C ASN A 7 -13.94 1.32 -6.92
N GLU A 8 -13.10 0.64 -6.13
CA GLU A 8 -13.04 -0.81 -5.98
C GLU A 8 -12.78 -1.61 -7.28
N SER A 9 -12.58 -0.95 -8.43
CA SER A 9 -12.35 -1.56 -9.74
C SER A 9 -11.06 -2.38 -9.74
N ALA A 10 -11.17 -3.64 -10.19
CA ALA A 10 -10.03 -4.53 -10.34
C ALA A 10 -8.97 -3.94 -11.29
N THR A 11 -9.42 -3.34 -12.41
CA THR A 11 -8.52 -2.73 -13.40
C THR A 11 -7.81 -1.50 -12.85
N SER A 12 -8.51 -0.62 -12.14
CA SER A 12 -7.87 0.56 -11.56
C SER A 12 -6.90 0.17 -10.43
N LYS A 13 -7.23 -0.87 -9.65
CA LYS A 13 -6.30 -1.45 -8.66
C LYS A 13 -5.06 -2.04 -9.30
N SER A 14 -5.19 -2.75 -10.43
CA SER A 14 -4.03 -3.29 -11.13
C SER A 14 -3.13 -2.20 -11.72
N VAL A 15 -3.72 -1.12 -12.26
CA VAL A 15 -2.96 0.04 -12.75
C VAL A 15 -2.21 0.73 -11.61
N TYR A 16 -2.90 1.00 -10.49
CA TYR A 16 -2.26 1.60 -9.31
C TYR A 16 -1.12 0.73 -8.78
N PHE A 17 -1.36 -0.59 -8.65
CA PHE A 17 -0.34 -1.54 -8.23
C PHE A 17 0.87 -1.53 -9.16
N ALA A 18 0.65 -1.57 -10.48
CA ALA A 18 1.73 -1.53 -11.47
C ALA A 18 2.57 -0.26 -11.34
N HIS A 19 1.95 0.92 -11.16
CA HIS A 19 2.67 2.16 -10.94
C HIS A 19 3.52 2.13 -9.67
N CYS A 20 2.96 1.73 -8.54
CA CYS A 20 3.73 1.62 -7.29
C CYS A 20 4.88 0.61 -7.42
N THR A 21 4.66 -0.53 -8.07
CA THR A 21 5.72 -1.51 -8.34
C THR A 21 6.82 -0.91 -9.21
N SER A 22 6.49 -0.16 -10.26
CA SER A 22 7.48 0.51 -11.11
C SER A 22 8.30 1.55 -10.34
N GLU A 23 7.67 2.34 -9.47
CA GLU A 23 8.37 3.31 -8.62
C GLU A 23 9.33 2.64 -7.64
N MET A 24 8.89 1.56 -6.98
CA MET A 24 9.72 0.79 -6.07
C MET A 24 10.90 0.12 -6.79
N ILE A 25 10.69 -0.43 -7.99
CA ILE A 25 11.76 -0.98 -8.82
C ILE A 25 12.77 0.11 -9.17
N PHE A 26 12.31 1.29 -9.59
CA PHE A 26 13.17 2.43 -9.91
C PHE A 26 14.02 2.85 -8.71
N ILE A 27 13.40 3.05 -7.54
CA ILE A 27 14.12 3.39 -6.30
C ILE A 27 15.14 2.31 -5.95
N THR A 28 14.77 1.04 -6.09
CA THR A 28 15.68 -0.08 -5.78
C THR A 28 16.91 -0.04 -6.66
N HIS A 29 16.75 0.15 -7.98
CA HIS A 29 17.86 0.28 -8.92
C HIS A 29 18.78 1.47 -8.62
N LEU A 30 18.28 2.54 -8.00
CA LEU A 30 19.10 3.67 -7.58
C LEU A 30 19.89 3.40 -6.29
N LEU A 31 19.37 2.56 -5.40
CA LEU A 31 19.90 2.40 -4.05
C LEU A 31 20.75 1.14 -3.86
N THR A 32 20.75 0.20 -4.81
CA THR A 32 21.46 -1.07 -4.65
C THR A 32 22.20 -1.50 -5.91
N GLU A 33 23.35 -2.14 -5.72
CA GLU A 33 24.16 -2.69 -6.82
C GLU A 33 23.57 -3.99 -7.38
N GLU A 34 22.72 -4.70 -6.62
CA GLU A 34 22.12 -5.99 -6.99
C GLU A 34 20.58 -5.99 -6.88
N PRO A 35 19.86 -5.17 -7.67
CA PRO A 35 18.41 -4.95 -7.51
C PRO A 35 17.57 -6.21 -7.70
N GLU A 36 18.04 -7.14 -8.51
CA GLU A 36 17.28 -8.34 -8.88
C GLU A 36 17.12 -9.34 -7.73
N LYS A 37 17.99 -9.28 -6.71
CA LYS A 37 17.80 -10.05 -5.49
C LYS A 37 16.59 -9.59 -4.68
N LEU A 38 16.17 -8.34 -4.87
CA LEU A 38 15.07 -7.72 -4.13
C LEU A 38 13.74 -7.78 -4.89
N ALA A 39 13.74 -8.03 -6.21
CA ALA A 39 12.54 -7.98 -7.04
C ALA A 39 11.39 -8.87 -6.53
N GLY A 40 11.68 -10.12 -6.16
CA GLY A 40 10.69 -11.06 -5.63
C GLY A 40 10.12 -10.63 -4.27
N PRO A 41 10.96 -10.44 -3.24
CA PRO A 41 10.53 -9.95 -1.94
C PRO A 41 9.77 -8.62 -2.00
N LEU A 42 10.25 -7.68 -2.82
CA LEU A 42 9.65 -6.36 -2.96
C LEU A 42 8.27 -6.42 -3.61
N LEU A 43 8.09 -7.26 -4.64
CA LEU A 43 6.77 -7.48 -5.25
C LEU A 43 5.77 -8.07 -4.24
N ALA A 44 6.21 -9.07 -3.47
CA ALA A 44 5.35 -9.72 -2.47
C ALA A 44 4.93 -8.75 -1.36
N ASP A 45 5.87 -7.97 -0.82
CA ASP A 45 5.59 -7.01 0.24
C ASP A 45 4.72 -5.83 -0.26
N THR A 46 5.00 -5.33 -1.47
CA THR A 46 4.18 -4.30 -2.13
C THR A 46 2.73 -4.79 -2.31
N TYR A 47 2.54 -6.04 -2.70
CA TYR A 47 1.20 -6.64 -2.86
C TYR A 47 0.45 -6.70 -1.53
N VAL A 48 1.11 -7.21 -0.47
CA VAL A 48 0.49 -7.32 0.85
C VAL A 48 0.17 -5.94 1.39
N THR A 49 1.05 -4.96 1.25
CA THR A 49 0.87 -3.60 1.79
C THR A 49 -0.24 -2.82 1.07
N LEU A 50 -0.31 -2.89 -0.26
CA LEU A 50 -1.26 -2.08 -1.03
C LEU A 50 -2.65 -2.69 -1.13
N LEU A 51 -2.75 -4.01 -1.22
CA LEU A 51 -3.99 -4.70 -1.54
C LEU A 51 -4.55 -5.51 -0.37
N LYS A 52 -3.75 -5.79 0.66
CA LYS A 52 -4.16 -6.60 1.82
C LYS A 52 -3.65 -5.99 3.14
N GLY A 53 -3.93 -6.68 4.25
CA GLY A 53 -3.38 -6.31 5.56
C GLY A 53 -3.95 -5.02 6.17
N ARG A 54 -3.26 -4.54 7.21
CA ARG A 54 -3.71 -3.41 8.04
C ARG A 54 -3.61 -2.07 7.30
N ASN A 55 -2.55 -1.86 6.51
CA ASN A 55 -2.34 -0.60 5.79
C ASN A 55 -3.41 -0.35 4.72
N ALA A 56 -3.76 -1.39 3.93
CA ALA A 56 -4.87 -1.28 2.99
C ALA A 56 -6.21 -0.98 3.69
N TRP A 57 -6.46 -1.62 4.84
CA TRP A 57 -7.66 -1.36 5.65
C TRP A 57 -7.70 0.07 6.18
N TYR A 58 -6.61 0.57 6.78
CA TYR A 58 -6.53 1.95 7.26
C TYR A 58 -6.77 2.94 6.13
N GLY A 59 -6.12 2.73 4.98
CA GLY A 59 -6.35 3.54 3.80
C GLY A 59 -7.82 3.54 3.38
N GLN A 60 -8.51 2.39 3.38
CA GLN A 60 -9.93 2.31 3.04
C GLN A 60 -10.80 3.09 4.03
N MET A 61 -10.57 2.95 5.34
CA MET A 61 -11.35 3.66 6.35
C MET A 61 -11.14 5.17 6.29
N LEU A 62 -9.89 5.63 6.07
CA LEU A 62 -9.58 7.06 5.85
C LEU A 62 -10.36 7.61 4.65
N ALA A 63 -10.38 6.87 3.54
CA ALA A 63 -11.08 7.34 2.34
C ALA A 63 -12.60 7.33 2.45
N LYS A 64 -13.17 6.51 3.36
CA LYS A 64 -14.60 6.55 3.71
C LYS A 64 -14.93 7.63 4.74
N GLY A 65 -13.93 8.28 5.33
CA GLY A 65 -14.11 9.23 6.43
C GLY A 65 -14.38 8.57 7.79
N GLU A 66 -14.28 7.24 7.87
CA GLU A 66 -14.50 6.44 9.09
C GLU A 66 -13.33 6.56 10.07
N LEU A 67 -12.11 6.72 9.54
CA LEU A 67 -10.95 7.16 10.31
C LEU A 67 -10.65 8.61 10.01
N ARG A 68 -10.23 9.34 11.06
CA ARG A 68 -9.89 10.76 10.98
C ARG A 68 -8.63 11.04 11.82
N PRO A 69 -7.85 12.07 11.46
CA PRO A 69 -6.62 12.40 12.18
C PRO A 69 -6.81 12.67 13.69
N ASP A 70 -7.98 13.18 14.09
CA ASP A 70 -8.33 13.48 15.48
C ASP A 70 -8.56 12.22 16.35
N MET A 71 -8.66 11.04 15.75
CA MET A 71 -8.81 9.77 16.47
C MET A 71 -7.50 9.23 17.05
N GLY A 72 -6.36 9.83 16.68
CA GLY A 72 -5.03 9.39 17.08
C GLY A 72 -4.58 8.09 16.40
N ASP A 73 -3.40 7.60 16.83
CA ASP A 73 -2.68 6.56 16.09
C ASP A 73 -3.02 5.13 16.55
N SER A 74 -3.80 4.97 17.62
CA SER A 74 -4.15 3.65 18.18
C SER A 74 -5.61 3.31 17.95
N ILE A 75 -5.86 2.41 17.00
CA ILE A 75 -7.21 1.98 16.63
C ILE A 75 -7.58 0.70 17.37
N LYS A 76 -8.62 0.76 18.20
CA LYS A 76 -9.10 -0.38 18.99
C LYS A 76 -9.36 -1.60 18.10
N GLY A 77 -8.73 -2.73 18.42
CA GLY A 77 -8.87 -3.99 17.67
C GLY A 77 -8.07 -4.08 16.36
N LYS A 78 -7.32 -3.03 15.98
CA LYS A 78 -6.42 -3.02 14.81
C LYS A 78 -4.96 -2.71 15.18
N GLY A 79 -4.76 -2.04 16.32
CA GLY A 79 -3.47 -1.68 16.87
C GLY A 79 -3.05 -0.28 16.44
N MET A 80 -1.76 -0.01 16.57
CA MET A 80 -1.17 1.26 16.18
C MET A 80 -1.07 1.36 14.64
N ILE A 81 -1.37 2.54 14.09
CA ILE A 81 -0.97 2.95 12.75
C ILE A 81 0.52 3.26 12.83
N GLN A 82 1.34 2.48 12.12
CA GLN A 82 2.80 2.61 12.13
C GLN A 82 3.28 3.62 11.09
#